data_AF-A0AAD9QME9-F1
#
_entry.id   AF-A0AAD9QME9-F1
#
_cell.length_a   1.000
_cell.length_b   1.000
_cell.length_c   1.000
_cell.angle_alpha   90.00
_cell.angle_beta   90.00
_cell.angle_gamma   90.00
#
_symmetry.space_group_name_H-M   'P 1'
#
loop_
_entity.id
_entity.type
_entity.pdbx_description
1 polymer ?
#
loop_
_entity_poly.entity_id
_entity_poly.type
_entity_poly.pdbx_seq_one_letter_code
_entity_poly.pdbx_strand_id
1 'polypeptide(L)' 'MKLPDAPKAIIVWDTFKGQNNNDVRALLEKNSIAEVVVPAYTTAFYQPLDVSVNRPCEK' A
#
# COMPACT_ATOMS: atom_id res chain seq x y z
N MET A 1 8.73 12.53 10.06
CA MET A 1 7.60 13.49 10.08
C MET A 1 6.34 12.67 10.24
N LYS A 2 5.65 12.76 11.38
CA LYS A 2 4.42 12.00 11.63
C LYS A 2 3.25 12.68 10.92
N LEU A 3 2.40 11.94 10.20
CA LEU A 3 1.22 12.50 9.55
C LEU A 3 0.13 12.82 10.59
N PRO A 4 -0.78 13.77 10.30
CA PRO A 4 -1.93 14.02 11.16
C PRO A 4 -2.78 12.75 11.34
N ASP A 5 -3.36 12.56 12.52
CA ASP A 5 -4.20 11.39 12.81
C ASP A 5 -5.55 11.42 12.04
N ALA A 6 -5.98 12.62 11.60
CA ALA A 6 -7.15 12.82 10.76
C ALA A 6 -6.88 13.88 9.66
N PRO A 7 -7.29 13.60 8.40
CA PRO A 7 -7.79 12.31 7.90
C PRO A 7 -6.69 11.24 7.93
N LYS A 8 -7.06 9.99 8.23
CA LYS A 8 -6.09 8.89 8.36
C LYS A 8 -5.45 8.58 7.01
N ALA A 9 -4.13 8.58 6.96
CA ALA A 9 -3.39 8.16 5.78
C ALA A 9 -3.49 6.64 5.59
N ILE A 10 -3.61 6.21 4.34
CA ILE A 10 -3.72 4.79 3.97
C ILE A 10 -2.67 4.50 2.90
N ILE A 11 -1.94 3.39 3.08
CA ILE A 11 -1.10 2.79 2.05
C ILE A 11 -1.77 1.51 1.53
N VAL A 12 -1.81 1.34 0.22
CA VAL A 12 -2.33 0.16 -0.46
C VAL A 12 -1.21 -0.43 -1.30
N TRP A 13 -0.83 -1.68 -1.04
CA TRP A 13 0.30 -2.35 -1.70
C TRP A 13 0.11 -3.87 -1.77
N ASP A 14 1.01 -4.58 -2.44
CA ASP A 14 0.95 -6.02 -2.61
C ASP A 14 1.54 -6.80 -1.42
N THR A 15 1.61 -8.13 -1.54
CA THR A 15 2.19 -9.02 -0.52
C THR A 15 3.73 -9.11 -0.58
N PHE A 16 4.43 -8.22 -1.27
CA PHE A 16 5.88 -8.31 -1.44
C PHE A 16 6.61 -8.28 -0.08
N LYS A 17 7.40 -9.32 0.21
CA LYS A 17 8.06 -9.51 1.51
C LYS A 17 8.98 -8.36 1.93
N GLY A 18 9.58 -7.65 0.98
CA GLY A 18 10.44 -6.50 1.27
C GLY A 18 9.67 -5.31 1.86
N GLN A 19 8.37 -5.21 1.56
CA GLN A 19 7.46 -4.21 2.11
C GLN A 19 6.68 -4.77 3.30
N ASN A 20 6.24 -6.03 3.22
CA ASN A 20 5.39 -6.69 4.19
C ASN A 20 6.18 -7.38 5.30
N ASN A 21 6.91 -6.59 6.10
CA ASN A 21 7.67 -7.06 7.26
C ASN A 21 7.43 -6.17 8.49
N ASN A 22 7.86 -6.65 9.65
CA ASN A 22 7.60 -6.02 10.94
C ASN A 22 8.22 -4.62 11.06
N ASP A 23 9.41 -4.41 10.50
CA ASP A 23 10.11 -3.12 10.62
C ASP A 23 9.36 -2.03 9.85
N VAL A 24 8.86 -2.37 8.65
CA VAL A 24 8.08 -1.43 7.84
C VAL A 24 6.71 -1.18 8.49
N ARG A 25 6.03 -2.22 8.99
CA ARG A 25 4.75 -2.05 9.70
C ARG A 25 4.87 -1.16 10.93
N ALA A 26 5.93 -1.34 11.73
CA ALA A 26 6.21 -0.48 12.87
C ALA A 26 6.46 0.97 12.45
N LEU A 27 7.13 1.18 11.30
CA LEU A 27 7.34 2.51 10.75
C LEU A 27 6.02 3.16 10.30
N LEU A 28 5.13 2.40 9.66
CA LEU A 28 3.80 2.90 9.23
C LEU A 28 2.96 3.32 10.44
N GLU A 29 2.89 2.48 11.46
CA GLU A 29 2.17 2.77 12.70
C GLU A 29 2.69 4.03 13.39
N LYS A 30 4.02 4.16 13.53
CA LYS A 30 4.68 5.36 14.11
C LYS A 30 4.32 6.64 13.36
N ASN A 31 4.00 6.56 12.08
CA ASN A 31 3.64 7.71 11.24
C ASN A 31 2.13 7.87 11.03
N SER A 32 1.28 7.15 11.78
CA SER A 32 -0.19 7.17 11.67
C SER A 32 -0.74 6.75 10.31
N ILE A 33 -0.09 5.78 9.67
CA ILE A 33 -0.50 5.23 8.37
C ILE A 33 -1.14 3.86 8.58
N ALA A 34 -2.37 3.66 8.09
CA ALA A 34 -2.98 2.35 8.01
C ALA A 34 -2.52 1.61 6.74
N GLU A 35 -2.26 0.31 6.86
CA GLU A 35 -1.98 -0.54 5.70
C GLU A 35 -3.24 -1.28 5.20
N VAL A 36 -3.31 -1.46 3.89
CA VAL A 36 -4.21 -2.39 3.20
C VAL A 36 -3.37 -3.24 2.26
N VAL A 37 -3.31 -4.54 2.53
CA VAL A 37 -2.55 -5.50 1.73
C VAL A 37 -3.46 -6.11 0.67
N VAL A 38 -3.11 -5.92 -0.60
CA VAL A 38 -3.77 -6.55 -1.73
C VAL A 38 -3.37 -8.03 -1.77
N PRO A 39 -4.32 -8.98 -1.82
CA PRO A 39 -4.00 -10.41 -1.86
C PRO A 39 -3.10 -10.78 -3.05
N ALA A 40 -2.26 -11.80 -2.85
CA ALA A 40 -1.39 -12.31 -3.91
C ALA A 40 -2.18 -12.69 -5.17
N TYR A 41 -1.60 -12.43 -6.35
CA TYR A 41 -2.20 -12.70 -7.67
C TYR A 41 -3.49 -11.92 -7.97
N THR A 42 -3.83 -10.90 -7.17
CA THR A 42 -5.03 -10.08 -7.40
C THR A 42 -4.73 -8.61 -7.68
N THR A 43 -3.45 -8.22 -7.79
CA THR A 43 -3.03 -6.83 -8.03
C THR A 43 -3.63 -6.26 -9.32
N ALA A 44 -3.70 -7.09 -10.35
CA ALA A 44 -4.39 -6.78 -11.61
C ALA A 44 -5.85 -6.31 -11.46
N PHE A 45 -6.53 -6.65 -10.37
CA PHE A 45 -7.93 -6.32 -10.15
C PHE A 45 -8.13 -5.31 -9.03
N TYR A 46 -7.28 -5.36 -7.98
CA TYR A 46 -7.50 -4.60 -6.75
C TYR A 46 -6.41 -3.58 -6.42
N GLN A 47 -5.26 -3.62 -7.09
CA GLN A 47 -4.21 -2.61 -6.88
C GLN A 47 -4.55 -1.36 -7.71
N PRO A 48 -4.87 -0.21 -7.08
CA PRO A 48 -5.32 0.96 -7.82
C PRO A 48 -4.29 1.48 -8.82
N LEU A 49 -3.01 1.38 -8.47
CA LEU A 49 -1.92 1.75 -9.37
C LEU A 49 -1.90 0.88 -10.63
N ASP A 50 -2.10 -0.43 -10.50
CA ASP A 50 -2.09 -1.33 -11.66
C ASP A 50 -3.33 -1.14 -12.53
N VAL A 51 -4.50 -1.00 -11.91
CA VAL A 51 -5.79 -0.88 -12.61
C VAL A 51 -5.90 0.46 -13.35
N SER A 52 -5.54 1.56 -12.69
CA SER A 52 -5.85 2.91 -13.17
C SER A 52 -4.66 3.61 -13.84
N VAL A 53 -3.43 3.16 -13.61
CA VAL A 53 -2.22 3.84 -14.11
C VAL A 53 -1.37 2.91 -14.96
N ASN A 54 -0.87 1.81 -14.41
CA ASN A 54 0.12 0.98 -15.11
C ASN A 54 -0.49 0.30 -16.33
N ARG A 55 -1.60 -0.43 -16.19
CA ARG A 55 -2.23 -1.14 -17.33
C ARG A 55 -2.69 -0.20 -18.45
N PRO A 56 -3.38 0.92 -18.19
CA PRO A 56 -3.70 1.87 -19.25
C PRO A 56 -2.46 2.45 -19.96
N CYS A 57 -1.29 2.42 -19.32
CA CYS A 57 -0.02 2.87 -19.89
C CYS A 57 0.82 1.74 -20.53
N GLU A 58 0.43 0.47 -20.39
CA GLU A 58 1.04 -0.64 -21.12
C GLU A 58 0.69 -0.50 -22.61
N LYS A 59 1.72 -0.29 -23.44
CA LYS A 59 1.60 -0.13 -24.89
C LYS A 59 1.57 -1.47 -25.62
#